data_AF-A0A0R2MA21-F1
#
_entry.id   AF-A0A0R2MA21-F1
#
_cell.length_a   1.000
_cell.length_b   1.000
_cell.length_c   1.000
_cell.angle_alpha   90.00
_cell.angle_beta   90.00
_cell.angle_gamma   90.00
#
_symmetry.space_group_name_H-M   'P 1'
#
loop_
_entity.id
_entity.type
_entity.pdbx_description
1 polymer ?
#
loop_
_entity_poly.entity_id
_entity_poly.type
_entity_poly.pdbx_seq_one_letter_code
_entity_poly.pdbx_strand_id
1 'polypeptide(L)'
;MPWNSKKGMQSEQSLGEWFTPSLPAVNNYVDRGTLDKKIFREFAQKGRQVLVYGPTSAGKTSMVLDNLARLNHQYQTNYVRVTMTNSTTTESFIADVANQLNLERDVQVTEPAENGESIKGEFGLRRLLKISGELQDKVSKQVTTEHYSGTDDFSILEDVLFRTNTVLIVDDMENLTDNAQSLRIRLAEIAKNMSDDAVNYSTSYAKLFLSV
;
A
#
# COMPACT_ATOMS: atom_id res chain seq x y z
N MET A 1 -20.39 44.72 16.32
CA MET A 1 -19.08 44.74 15.65
C MET A 1 -19.31 44.46 14.16
N PRO A 2 -18.80 45.27 13.22
CA PRO A 2 -19.00 45.01 11.81
C PRO A 2 -18.14 43.82 11.36
N TRP A 3 -18.76 42.89 10.66
CA TRP A 3 -18.10 41.71 10.09
C TRP A 3 -17.15 42.17 8.98
N ASN A 4 -15.85 41.90 9.14
CA ASN A 4 -14.84 42.26 8.15
C ASN A 4 -14.88 41.23 7.01
N SER A 5 -15.47 41.60 5.87
CA SER A 5 -15.77 40.73 4.74
C SER A 5 -14.57 39.97 4.16
N LYS A 6 -13.36 40.55 4.23
CA LYS A 6 -12.12 39.88 3.80
C LYS A 6 -11.71 38.73 4.73
N LYS A 7 -11.95 38.87 6.04
CA LYS A 7 -11.72 37.79 7.03
C LYS A 7 -12.78 36.69 6.90
N GLY A 8 -14.02 37.08 6.59
CA GLY A 8 -15.13 36.15 6.34
C GLY A 8 -14.88 35.22 5.15
N MET A 9 -14.45 35.78 4.00
CA MET A 9 -14.11 35.00 2.82
C MET A 9 -12.92 34.06 3.02
N GLN A 10 -11.87 34.50 3.71
CA GLN A 10 -10.74 33.62 4.06
C GLN A 10 -11.17 32.51 5.00
N SER A 11 -12.03 32.81 5.99
CA SER A 11 -12.55 31.78 6.90
C SER A 11 -13.44 30.77 6.18
N GLU A 12 -14.29 31.19 5.24
CA GLU A 12 -15.14 30.30 4.44
C GLU A 12 -14.32 29.44 3.47
N GLN A 13 -13.29 29.99 2.83
CA GLN A 13 -12.35 29.22 2.01
C GLN A 13 -11.60 28.18 2.84
N SER A 14 -11.10 28.56 4.03
CA SER A 14 -10.50 27.59 4.94
C SER A 14 -11.54 26.58 5.44
N LEU A 15 -12.78 26.93 5.73
CA LEU A 15 -13.80 25.94 6.13
C LEU A 15 -14.07 24.92 5.02
N GLY A 16 -14.12 25.36 3.77
CA GLY A 16 -14.26 24.48 2.61
C GLY A 16 -13.08 23.52 2.43
N GLU A 17 -11.85 23.98 2.68
CA GLU A 17 -10.65 23.13 2.64
C GLU A 17 -10.52 22.22 3.87
N TRP A 18 -11.04 22.65 5.02
CA TRP A 18 -10.85 22.01 6.32
C TRP A 18 -11.97 21.02 6.67
N PHE A 19 -13.16 21.19 6.08
CA PHE A 19 -14.38 20.43 6.34
C PHE A 19 -15.09 19.96 5.06
N THR A 20 -14.36 19.57 4.01
CA THR A 20 -14.96 18.84 2.89
C THR A 20 -15.34 17.41 3.33
N PRO A 21 -16.62 17.02 3.28
CA PRO A 21 -17.05 15.66 3.65
C PRO A 21 -16.42 14.56 2.79
N SER A 22 -15.96 14.93 1.59
CA SER A 22 -15.41 14.03 0.59
C SER A 22 -13.92 13.70 0.76
N LEU A 23 -13.18 14.46 1.57
CA LEU A 23 -11.75 14.24 1.79
C LEU A 23 -11.49 13.90 3.26
N PRO A 24 -10.63 12.91 3.55
CA PRO A 24 -10.25 12.61 4.92
C PRO A 24 -9.60 13.85 5.55
N ALA A 25 -9.98 14.12 6.79
CA ALA A 25 -9.50 15.26 7.57
C ALA A 25 -8.04 15.04 8.02
N VAL A 26 -7.11 15.03 7.07
CA VAL A 26 -5.66 14.83 7.35
C VAL A 26 -5.11 15.99 8.17
N ASN A 27 -5.53 17.22 7.86
CA ASN A 27 -5.06 18.43 8.56
C ASN A 27 -5.89 18.77 9.82
N ASN A 28 -7.04 18.12 10.01
CA ASN A 28 -8.00 18.40 11.09
C ASN A 28 -8.32 17.22 11.98
N TYR A 29 -7.47 16.20 11.94
CA TYR A 29 -7.60 15.11 12.88
C TYR A 29 -7.37 15.65 14.30
N VAL A 30 -8.40 15.54 15.13
CA VAL A 30 -8.33 15.96 16.53
C VAL A 30 -7.72 14.83 17.34
N ASP A 31 -6.51 15.05 17.86
CA ASP A 31 -5.80 14.12 18.75
C ASP A 31 -6.69 13.73 19.93
N ARG A 32 -6.90 12.42 20.10
CA ARG A 32 -7.71 11.79 21.15
C ARG A 32 -6.86 11.42 22.37
N GLY A 33 -5.64 11.95 22.46
CA GLY A 33 -4.75 11.89 23.61
C GLY A 33 -4.21 10.49 23.89
N THR A 34 -4.76 9.82 24.91
CA THR A 34 -4.25 8.49 25.32
C THR A 34 -4.62 7.38 24.35
N LEU A 35 -5.74 7.54 23.62
CA LEU A 35 -6.19 6.57 22.63
C LEU A 35 -5.22 6.53 21.44
N ASP A 36 -4.86 7.69 20.90
CA ASP A 36 -3.98 7.77 19.72
C ASP A 36 -2.55 7.36 20.03
N LYS A 37 -2.10 7.55 21.28
CA LYS A 37 -0.83 6.97 21.74
C LYS A 37 -0.85 5.44 21.75
N LYS A 38 -1.96 4.83 22.17
CA LYS A 38 -2.12 3.38 22.12
C LYS A 38 -2.17 2.88 20.68
N ILE A 39 -2.98 3.53 19.83
CA ILE A 39 -3.11 3.18 18.41
C ILE A 39 -1.74 3.29 17.73
N PHE A 40 -1.03 4.41 17.89
CA PHE A 40 0.29 4.58 17.31
C PHE A 40 1.28 3.50 17.77
N ARG A 41 1.24 3.11 19.05
CA ARG A 41 2.08 2.03 19.57
C ARG A 41 1.79 0.70 18.87
N GLU A 42 0.53 0.40 18.56
CA GLU A 42 0.17 -0.79 17.79
C GLU A 42 0.64 -0.67 16.32
N PHE A 43 0.51 0.51 15.71
CA PHE A 43 1.03 0.81 14.38
C PHE A 43 2.55 0.66 14.29
N ALA A 44 3.29 1.04 15.34
CA ALA A 44 4.76 0.99 15.38
C ALA A 44 5.34 -0.42 15.64
N GLN A 45 4.52 -1.43 15.92
CA GLN A 45 5.02 -2.81 16.12
C GLN A 45 5.25 -3.51 14.78
N LYS A 46 6.44 -4.10 14.59
CA LYS A 46 6.79 -4.88 13.40
C LYS A 46 6.03 -6.20 13.38
N GLY A 47 5.66 -6.67 12.18
CA GLY A 47 4.87 -7.89 11.98
C GLY A 47 3.40 -7.81 12.42
N ARG A 48 3.02 -6.77 13.18
CA ARG A 48 1.61 -6.58 13.57
C ARG A 48 0.83 -5.94 12.42
N GLN A 49 -0.12 -6.72 11.90
CA GLN A 49 -1.15 -6.28 10.96
C GLN A 49 -2.26 -5.55 11.72
N VAL A 50 -2.90 -4.58 11.08
CA VAL A 50 -3.91 -3.72 11.74
C VAL A 50 -5.23 -3.79 10.97
N LEU A 51 -6.29 -4.17 11.68
CA LEU A 51 -7.68 -4.09 11.20
C LEU A 51 -8.40 -3.00 11.99
N VAL A 52 -8.98 -2.04 11.28
CA VAL A 52 -9.85 -1.01 11.87
C VAL A 52 -11.25 -1.22 11.37
N TYR A 53 -12.17 -1.39 12.31
CA TYR A 53 -13.58 -1.58 12.02
C TYR A 53 -14.42 -0.52 12.74
N GLY A 54 -15.49 -0.07 12.11
CA GLY A 54 -16.41 0.88 12.73
C GLY A 54 -17.41 1.47 11.75
N PRO A 55 -18.39 2.24 12.23
CA PRO A 55 -19.40 2.83 11.36
C PRO A 55 -18.78 3.75 10.32
N THR A 56 -19.42 3.86 9.16
CA THR A 56 -19.04 4.80 8.10
C THR A 56 -18.96 6.22 8.67
N SER A 57 -17.97 6.99 8.22
CA SER A 57 -17.72 8.36 8.69
C SER A 57 -17.28 8.52 10.15
N ALA A 58 -16.88 7.44 10.84
CA ALA A 58 -16.28 7.52 12.19
C ALA A 58 -14.85 8.11 12.21
N GLY A 59 -14.31 8.49 11.05
CA GLY A 59 -12.95 9.02 10.91
C GLY A 59 -11.85 7.95 10.92
N LYS A 60 -12.17 6.70 10.53
CA LYS A 60 -11.23 5.57 10.42
C LYS A 60 -10.05 5.96 9.52
N THR A 61 -10.33 6.31 8.26
CA THR A 61 -9.31 6.72 7.29
C THR A 61 -8.47 7.89 7.78
N SER A 62 -9.08 8.92 8.39
CA SER A 62 -8.34 10.08 8.92
C SER A 62 -7.36 9.68 10.02
N MET A 63 -7.79 8.83 10.97
CA MET A 63 -6.93 8.31 12.04
C MET A 63 -5.76 7.51 11.47
N VAL A 64 -6.01 6.73 10.42
CA VAL A 64 -4.99 5.88 9.79
C VAL A 64 -3.95 6.72 9.10
N LEU A 65 -4.38 7.70 8.30
CA LEU A 65 -3.49 8.62 7.60
C LEU A 65 -2.65 9.45 8.58
N ASP A 66 -3.22 9.91 9.71
CA ASP A 66 -2.45 10.57 10.77
C ASP A 66 -1.35 9.65 11.35
N ASN A 67 -1.70 8.41 11.70
CA ASN A 67 -0.74 7.46 12.24
C ASN A 67 0.35 7.08 11.22
N LEU A 68 0.01 7.01 9.94
CA LEU A 68 0.99 6.77 8.86
C LEU A 68 1.93 7.95 8.66
N ALA A 69 1.44 9.19 8.76
CA ALA A 69 2.31 10.37 8.72
C ALA A 69 3.33 10.34 9.87
N ARG A 70 2.89 9.92 11.06
CA ARG A 70 3.76 9.74 12.22
C ARG A 70 4.76 8.59 12.04
N LEU A 71 4.34 7.46 11.47
CA LEU A 71 5.23 6.36 11.13
C LEU A 71 6.28 6.78 10.09
N ASN A 72 5.88 7.53 9.07
CA ASN A 72 6.79 8.07 8.06
C ASN A 72 7.84 8.99 8.70
N HIS A 73 7.41 9.91 9.57
CA HIS A 73 8.32 10.82 10.25
C HIS A 73 9.34 10.08 11.15
N GLN A 74 8.91 9.02 11.84
CA GLN A 74 9.76 8.31 12.81
C GLN A 74 10.60 7.19 12.21
N TYR A 75 10.07 6.49 11.21
CA TYR A 75 10.65 5.25 10.67
C TYR A 75 10.82 5.26 9.15
N GLN A 76 10.58 6.40 8.49
CA GLN A 76 10.73 6.58 7.05
C GLN A 76 9.92 5.55 6.23
N THR A 77 8.73 5.21 6.71
CA THR A 77 7.81 4.29 6.02
C THR A 77 7.10 4.98 4.87
N ASN A 78 6.97 4.31 3.74
CA ASN A 78 6.07 4.72 2.67
C ASN A 78 4.69 4.10 2.86
N TYR A 79 3.69 4.53 2.10
CA TYR A 79 2.42 3.80 2.03
C TYR A 79 1.84 3.80 0.62
N VAL A 80 1.09 2.74 0.33
CA VAL A 80 0.29 2.56 -0.89
C VAL A 80 -1.14 2.31 -0.45
N ARG A 81 -2.11 2.89 -1.17
CA ARG A 81 -3.51 2.83 -0.79
C ARG A 81 -4.37 2.32 -1.94
N VAL A 82 -5.12 1.25 -1.68
CA VAL A 82 -6.12 0.74 -2.61
C VAL A 82 -7.48 0.80 -1.94
N THR A 83 -8.45 1.37 -2.64
CA THR A 83 -9.85 1.43 -2.19
C THR A 83 -10.63 0.34 -2.91
N MET A 84 -11.24 -0.57 -2.15
CA MET A 84 -11.99 -1.68 -2.72
C MET A 84 -13.35 -1.21 -3.25
N THR A 85 -13.76 -1.76 -4.38
CA THR A 85 -15.09 -1.59 -4.96
C THR A 85 -15.75 -2.95 -5.14
N ASN A 86 -17.04 -2.94 -5.48
CA ASN A 86 -17.79 -4.15 -5.77
C ASN A 86 -17.28 -4.93 -7.00
N SER A 87 -16.49 -4.28 -7.86
CA SER A 87 -15.89 -4.85 -9.07
C SER A 87 -14.41 -5.20 -8.91
N THR A 88 -13.80 -4.98 -7.74
CA THR A 88 -12.38 -5.29 -7.54
C THR A 88 -12.15 -6.81 -7.62
N THR A 89 -11.33 -7.21 -8.59
CA THR A 89 -10.79 -8.57 -8.72
C THR A 89 -9.36 -8.64 -8.19
N THR A 90 -8.86 -9.86 -7.97
CA THR A 90 -7.48 -10.11 -7.58
C THR A 90 -6.48 -9.47 -8.54
N GLU A 91 -6.71 -9.60 -9.85
CA GLU A 91 -5.83 -9.07 -10.89
C GLU A 91 -5.84 -7.54 -10.89
N SER A 92 -7.03 -6.93 -10.77
CA SER A 92 -7.15 -5.47 -10.67
C SER A 92 -6.45 -4.93 -9.41
N PHE A 93 -6.57 -5.62 -8.28
CA PHE A 93 -5.90 -5.26 -7.03
C PHE A 93 -4.38 -5.30 -7.18
N ILE A 94 -3.83 -6.39 -7.73
CA ILE A 94 -2.39 -6.53 -7.95
C ILE A 94 -1.89 -5.44 -8.89
N ALA A 95 -2.61 -5.19 -9.99
CA ALA A 95 -2.24 -4.14 -10.95
C ALA A 95 -2.21 -2.75 -10.29
N ASP A 96 -3.21 -2.42 -9.46
CA ASP A 96 -3.27 -1.15 -8.76
C ASP A 96 -2.11 -0.97 -7.78
N VAL A 97 -1.76 -2.01 -7.01
CA VAL A 97 -0.62 -1.96 -6.09
C VAL A 97 0.70 -1.86 -6.85
N ALA A 98 0.88 -2.67 -7.90
CA ALA A 98 2.09 -2.67 -8.72
C ALA A 98 2.32 -1.29 -9.37
N ASN A 99 1.27 -0.68 -9.91
CA ASN A 99 1.34 0.66 -10.49
C ASN A 99 1.75 1.72 -9.44
N GLN A 100 1.19 1.67 -8.23
CA GLN A 100 1.54 2.62 -7.16
C GLN A 100 2.96 2.43 -6.63
N LEU A 101 3.47 1.19 -6.66
CA LEU A 101 4.85 0.86 -6.30
C LEU A 101 5.84 1.11 -7.46
N ASN A 102 5.37 1.51 -8.65
CA ASN A 102 6.17 1.64 -9.88
C ASN A 102 6.87 0.33 -10.28
N LEU A 103 6.17 -0.79 -10.15
CA LEU A 103 6.67 -2.10 -10.58
C LEU A 103 6.41 -2.28 -12.07
N GLU A 104 7.48 -2.49 -12.85
CA GLU A 104 7.35 -2.84 -14.25
C GLU A 104 7.28 -4.37 -14.39
N ARG A 105 6.15 -4.87 -14.93
CA ARG A 105 5.95 -6.29 -15.23
C ARG A 105 6.40 -6.59 -16.65
N ASP A 106 7.48 -7.36 -16.81
CA ASP A 106 7.83 -7.96 -18.10
C ASP A 106 6.89 -9.14 -18.38
N VAL A 107 5.77 -8.87 -19.05
CA VAL A 107 4.89 -9.92 -19.57
C VAL A 107 5.52 -10.47 -20.85
N GLN A 108 6.26 -11.58 -20.75
CA GLN A 108 6.58 -12.36 -21.94
C GLN A 108 5.29 -13.01 -22.44
N VAL A 109 4.67 -12.39 -23.45
CA VAL A 109 3.59 -13.00 -24.22
C VAL A 109 4.22 -14.10 -25.05
N THR A 110 4.11 -15.35 -24.59
CA THR A 110 4.41 -16.50 -25.44
C THR A 110 3.28 -16.60 -26.45
N GLU A 111 3.52 -16.16 -27.69
CA GLU A 111 2.65 -16.54 -28.80
C GLU A 111 2.69 -18.08 -28.90
N PRO A 112 1.54 -18.78 -28.87
CA PRO A 112 1.53 -20.21 -29.06
C PRO A 112 1.89 -20.49 -30.52
N ALA A 113 3.10 -20.98 -30.75
CA ALA A 113 3.48 -21.53 -32.04
C ALA A 113 2.57 -22.73 -32.34
N GLU A 114 1.74 -22.60 -33.37
CA GLU A 114 1.11 -23.72 -34.05
C GLU A 114 2.23 -24.64 -34.54
N ASN A 115 2.55 -25.67 -33.76
CA ASN A 115 2.92 -27.01 -34.20
C ASN A 115 3.32 -27.83 -32.98
N GLY A 116 2.64 -28.96 -32.81
CA GLY A 116 2.76 -29.80 -31.63
C GLY A 116 4.17 -30.37 -31.48
N GLU A 117 4.80 -30.08 -30.36
CA GLU A 117 5.73 -30.99 -29.71
C GLU A 117 5.81 -30.62 -28.22
N SER A 118 5.67 -31.64 -27.39
CA SER A 118 5.62 -31.58 -25.94
C SER A 118 6.99 -31.17 -25.37
N ILE A 119 7.16 -29.89 -25.06
CA ILE A 119 8.33 -29.42 -24.31
C ILE A 119 7.94 -29.33 -22.84
N LYS A 120 8.30 -30.38 -22.10
CA LYS A 120 8.39 -30.37 -20.63
C LYS A 120 9.21 -29.13 -20.22
N GLY A 121 8.59 -28.22 -19.49
CA GLY A 121 9.16 -26.94 -19.12
C GLY A 121 10.37 -27.06 -18.19
N GLU A 122 11.56 -27.18 -18.78
CA GLU A 122 12.82 -26.72 -18.19
C GLU A 122 13.07 -25.27 -18.64
N PHE A 123 12.38 -24.30 -18.02
CA PHE A 123 12.63 -22.88 -18.30
C PHE A 123 13.70 -22.32 -17.34
N GLY A 124 14.97 -22.45 -17.75
CA GLY A 124 15.86 -21.29 -17.89
C GLY A 124 16.28 -20.47 -16.65
N LEU A 125 16.70 -21.12 -15.56
CA LEU A 125 17.35 -20.53 -14.37
C LEU A 125 18.71 -19.82 -14.60
N ARG A 126 19.02 -19.27 -15.79
CA ARG A 126 20.41 -18.85 -16.15
C ARG A 126 20.63 -17.39 -16.58
N ARG A 127 19.73 -16.44 -16.32
CA ARG A 127 19.96 -15.03 -16.75
C ARG A 127 19.97 -13.94 -15.66
N LEU A 128 19.81 -14.28 -14.38
CA LEU A 128 19.65 -13.29 -13.30
C LEU A 128 20.96 -12.72 -12.69
N LEU A 129 22.14 -13.04 -13.25
CA LEU A 129 23.42 -12.50 -12.77
C LEU A 129 24.10 -11.67 -13.87
N LYS A 130 23.71 -10.40 -13.98
CA LYS A 130 24.60 -9.34 -14.48
C LYS A 130 24.60 -8.17 -13.51
N ILE A 131 25.53 -8.28 -12.56
CA ILE A 131 26.10 -7.15 -11.81
C ILE A 131 26.78 -6.26 -12.86
N SER A 132 26.22 -5.09 -13.16
CA SER A 132 26.93 -4.04 -13.90
C SER A 132 27.47 -3.02 -12.92
N GLY A 133 28.72 -3.21 -12.53
CA GLY A 133 29.58 -2.09 -12.19
C GLY A 133 30.13 -1.47 -13.47
N GLU A 134 29.87 -0.20 -13.70
CA GLU A 134 30.86 0.81 -14.12
C GLU A 134 30.26 2.23 -14.05
N LEU A 135 31.12 3.17 -13.70
CA LEU A 135 30.86 4.55 -13.28
C LEU A 135 30.42 5.47 -14.41
N GLN A 136 29.45 6.38 -14.15
CA GLN A 136 29.63 7.80 -14.48
C GLN A 136 28.68 8.74 -13.71
N ASP A 137 29.28 9.74 -13.07
CA ASP A 137 28.66 10.85 -12.36
C ASP A 137 27.60 11.59 -13.18
N LYS A 138 26.38 11.69 -12.62
CA LYS A 138 25.54 12.89 -12.62
C LYS A 138 24.36 12.68 -11.68
N VAL A 139 24.28 13.54 -10.67
CA VAL A 139 23.16 13.64 -9.72
C VAL A 139 21.86 13.78 -10.50
N SER A 140 21.11 12.70 -10.59
CA SER A 140 19.74 12.65 -11.09
C SER A 140 19.01 11.64 -10.23
N LYS A 141 17.88 12.03 -9.65
CA LYS A 141 17.07 11.20 -8.75
C LYS A 141 16.84 9.84 -9.43
N GLN A 142 17.49 8.80 -8.91
CA GLN A 142 17.27 7.43 -9.36
C GLN A 142 15.84 7.06 -9.02
N VAL A 143 14.98 7.02 -10.05
CA VAL A 143 13.78 6.20 -10.03
C VAL A 143 14.31 4.78 -10.11
N THR A 144 14.35 4.08 -8.98
CA THR A 144 14.66 2.66 -8.95
C THR A 144 13.46 1.95 -9.55
N THR A 145 13.50 1.65 -10.85
CA THR A 145 12.52 0.78 -11.48
C THR A 145 12.78 -0.64 -10.97
N GLU A 146 11.89 -1.15 -10.13
CA GLU A 146 12.01 -2.51 -9.61
C GLU A 146 11.26 -3.46 -10.55
N HIS A 147 12.03 -4.29 -11.26
CA HIS A 147 11.51 -5.37 -12.12
C HIS A 147 11.30 -6.64 -11.29
N TYR A 148 10.14 -7.28 -11.39
CA TYR A 148 9.83 -8.49 -10.63
C TYR A 148 9.45 -9.68 -11.51
N SER A 149 9.98 -10.86 -11.18
CA SER A 149 9.63 -12.14 -11.81
C SER A 149 9.23 -13.19 -10.76
N GLY A 150 8.08 -13.82 -10.96
CA GLY A 150 7.59 -14.95 -10.15
C GLY A 150 6.21 -15.39 -10.64
N THR A 151 5.75 -16.56 -10.19
CA THR A 151 4.42 -17.11 -10.52
C THR A 151 3.35 -16.77 -9.49
N ASP A 152 3.74 -16.18 -8.36
CA ASP A 152 2.85 -15.77 -7.27
C ASP A 152 3.02 -14.27 -6.96
N ASP A 153 2.11 -13.47 -7.50
CA ASP A 153 2.15 -12.01 -7.42
C ASP A 153 2.08 -11.50 -5.96
N PHE A 154 1.45 -12.23 -5.03
CA PHE A 154 1.37 -11.82 -3.62
C PHE A 154 2.69 -12.01 -2.87
N SER A 155 3.41 -13.09 -3.15
CA SER A 155 4.75 -13.32 -2.59
C SER A 155 5.74 -12.25 -3.05
N ILE A 156 5.64 -11.82 -4.31
CA ILE A 156 6.42 -10.70 -4.85
C ILE A 156 6.08 -9.42 -4.10
N LEU A 157 4.78 -9.11 -4.00
CA LEU A 157 4.28 -7.90 -3.34
C LEU A 157 4.75 -7.83 -1.88
N GLU A 158 4.73 -8.94 -1.16
CA GLU A 158 5.30 -9.05 0.19
C GLU A 158 6.78 -8.63 0.26
N ASP A 159 7.64 -9.22 -0.59
CA ASP A 159 9.07 -8.89 -0.64
C ASP A 159 9.30 -7.40 -0.98
N VAL A 160 8.54 -6.86 -1.93
CA VAL A 160 8.59 -5.43 -2.30
C VAL A 160 8.24 -4.55 -1.11
N LEU A 161 7.11 -4.82 -0.44
CA LEU A 161 6.64 -4.02 0.69
C LEU A 161 7.70 -3.99 1.82
N PHE A 162 8.31 -5.14 2.12
CA PHE A 162 9.35 -5.20 3.13
C PHE A 162 10.60 -4.41 2.77
N ARG A 163 11.12 -4.59 1.54
CA ARG A 163 12.34 -3.92 1.06
C ARG A 163 12.19 -2.41 0.97
N THR A 164 11.01 -1.96 0.53
CA THR A 164 10.69 -0.54 0.37
C THR A 164 10.17 0.11 1.65
N ASN A 165 10.05 -0.66 2.76
CA ASN A 165 9.49 -0.21 4.03
C ASN A 165 8.11 0.43 3.86
N THR A 166 7.25 -0.23 3.08
CA THR A 166 5.96 0.31 2.64
C THR A 166 4.79 -0.35 3.37
N VAL A 167 3.86 0.47 3.83
CA VAL A 167 2.58 0.03 4.39
C VAL A 167 1.54 -0.07 3.28
N LEU A 168 0.90 -1.22 3.15
CA LEU A 168 -0.23 -1.41 2.24
C LEU A 168 -1.54 -1.15 2.96
N ILE A 169 -2.31 -0.17 2.49
CA ILE A 169 -3.64 0.17 2.98
C ILE A 169 -4.68 -0.40 2.02
N VAL A 170 -5.56 -1.23 2.54
CA VAL A 170 -6.73 -1.74 1.83
C VAL A 170 -7.97 -1.19 2.53
N ASP A 171 -8.57 -0.19 1.88
CA ASP A 171 -9.74 0.50 2.40
C ASP A 171 -11.04 -0.06 1.80
N ASP A 172 -12.12 0.17 2.52
CA ASP A 172 -13.50 -0.16 2.13
C ASP A 172 -13.72 -1.65 1.82
N MET A 173 -13.09 -2.55 2.60
CA MET A 173 -13.18 -4.00 2.43
C MET A 173 -14.62 -4.55 2.51
N GLU A 174 -15.54 -3.80 3.15
CA GLU A 174 -16.97 -4.09 3.18
C GLU A 174 -17.64 -4.05 1.79
N ASN A 175 -17.04 -3.34 0.82
CA ASN A 175 -17.57 -3.23 -0.53
C ASN A 175 -17.25 -4.44 -1.42
N LEU A 176 -16.34 -5.32 -0.99
CA LEU A 176 -16.04 -6.55 -1.72
C LEU A 176 -17.28 -7.44 -1.78
N THR A 177 -17.63 -7.91 -2.97
CA THR A 177 -18.73 -8.87 -3.16
C THR A 177 -18.27 -10.30 -2.88
N ASP A 178 -19.21 -11.25 -2.80
CA ASP A 178 -18.88 -12.67 -2.60
C ASP A 178 -17.99 -13.25 -3.71
N ASN A 179 -18.03 -12.65 -4.90
CA ASN A 179 -17.17 -13.02 -6.03
C ASN A 179 -15.69 -12.70 -5.79
N ALA A 180 -15.37 -11.83 -4.82
CA ALA A 180 -14.01 -11.48 -4.42
C ALA A 180 -13.48 -12.32 -3.24
N GLN A 181 -14.09 -13.48 -2.95
CA GLN A 181 -13.65 -14.38 -1.88
C GLN A 181 -12.17 -14.79 -2.03
N SER A 182 -11.71 -15.03 -3.25
CA SER A 182 -10.32 -15.36 -3.54
C SER A 182 -9.37 -14.24 -3.08
N LEU A 183 -9.69 -12.98 -3.40
CA LEU A 183 -8.92 -11.82 -2.96
C LEU A 183 -8.88 -11.70 -1.43
N ARG A 184 -10.02 -11.91 -0.74
CA ARG A 184 -10.06 -11.90 0.73
C ARG A 184 -9.13 -12.95 1.33
N ILE A 185 -9.13 -14.16 0.77
CA ILE A 185 -8.24 -15.25 1.21
C ILE A 185 -6.77 -14.84 0.99
N ARG A 186 -6.43 -14.34 -0.20
CA ARG A 186 -5.06 -13.89 -0.51
C ARG A 186 -4.60 -12.74 0.39
N LEU A 187 -5.46 -11.78 0.70
CA LEU A 187 -5.17 -10.69 1.64
C LEU A 187 -4.93 -11.20 3.07
N ALA A 188 -5.66 -12.23 3.50
CA ALA A 188 -5.42 -12.86 4.80
C ALA A 188 -4.11 -13.68 4.81
N GLU A 189 -3.80 -14.37 3.72
CA GLU A 189 -2.55 -15.12 3.54
C GLU A 189 -1.33 -14.19 3.60
N ILE A 190 -1.31 -13.12 2.81
CA ILE A 190 -0.20 -12.16 2.82
C ILE A 190 -0.08 -11.46 4.19
N ALA A 191 -1.20 -11.10 4.84
CA ALA A 191 -1.16 -10.52 6.18
C ALA A 191 -0.49 -11.48 7.19
N LYS A 192 -0.78 -12.78 7.09
CA LYS A 192 -0.15 -13.80 7.93
C LYS A 192 1.33 -13.96 7.60
N ASN A 193 1.68 -14.14 6.33
CA ASN A 193 3.07 -14.30 5.90
C ASN A 193 3.91 -13.11 6.35
N MET A 194 3.43 -11.89 6.13
CA MET A 194 4.13 -10.68 6.59
C MET A 194 4.24 -10.58 8.11
N SER A 195 3.34 -11.20 8.88
CA SER A 195 3.50 -11.28 10.33
C SER A 195 4.65 -12.23 10.70
N ASP A 196 4.70 -13.38 10.05
CA ASP A 196 5.70 -14.42 10.31
C ASP A 196 7.10 -13.98 9.83
N ASP A 197 7.19 -13.36 8.65
CA ASP A 197 8.44 -12.97 7.99
C ASP A 197 9.03 -11.65 8.48
N ALA A 198 8.27 -10.84 9.23
CA ALA A 198 8.78 -9.57 9.77
C ALA A 198 10.06 -9.70 10.63
N VAL A 199 10.29 -10.89 11.22
CA VAL A 199 11.53 -11.18 11.95
C VAL A 199 12.78 -11.12 11.06
N ASN A 200 12.63 -11.45 9.77
CA ASN A 200 13.70 -11.44 8.77
C ASN A 200 14.03 -10.00 8.30
N TYR A 201 13.13 -9.05 8.54
CA TYR A 201 13.25 -7.66 8.09
C TYR A 201 13.37 -6.70 9.29
N SER A 202 14.49 -6.80 10.00
CA SER A 202 14.71 -6.07 11.26
C SER A 202 14.61 -4.54 11.18
N THR A 203 14.71 -3.93 10.01
CA THR A 203 14.60 -2.47 9.79
C THR A 203 13.25 -2.05 9.21
N SER A 204 12.43 -3.00 8.75
CA SER A 204 11.17 -2.71 8.07
C SER A 204 10.00 -2.65 9.05
N TYR A 205 9.07 -1.74 8.78
CA TYR A 205 7.78 -1.57 9.44
C TYR A 205 6.62 -1.85 8.48
N ALA A 206 6.92 -2.45 7.33
CA ALA A 206 5.92 -2.88 6.36
C ALA A 206 4.83 -3.72 7.03
N LYS A 207 3.59 -3.48 6.61
CA LYS A 207 2.39 -4.13 7.13
C LYS A 207 1.20 -3.88 6.22
N LEU A 208 0.17 -4.66 6.44
CA LEU A 208 -1.17 -4.46 5.93
C LEU A 208 -2.01 -3.72 6.97
N PHE A 209 -2.71 -2.73 6.45
CA PHE A 209 -3.78 -2.02 7.11
C PHE A 209 -5.08 -2.32 6.38
N LEU A 210 -6.08 -2.84 7.09
CA LEU A 210 -7.40 -3.16 6.54
C LEU A 210 -8.47 -2.28 7.21
N SER A 211 -9.26 -1.55 6.42
CA SER A 211 -10.45 -0.83 6.93
C SER A 211 -11.73 -1.55 6.53
N VAL A 212 -12.63 -1.71 7.52
CA VAL A 212 -14.00 -2.24 7.40
C VAL A 212 -14.99 -1.28 8.07
#